data_AF-A0A946VZD3-F1
#
_entry.id   AF-A0A946VZD3-F1
#
_cell.length_a   1.000
_cell.length_b   1.000
_cell.length_c   1.000
_cell.angle_alpha   90.00
_cell.angle_beta   90.00
_cell.angle_gamma   90.00
#
_symmetry.space_group_name_H-M   'P 1'
#
loop_
_entity.id
_entity.type
_entity.pdbx_description
1 polymer ?
#
loop_
_entity_poly.entity_id
_entity_poly.type
_entity_poly.pdbx_seq_one_letter_code
_entity_poly.pdbx_strand_id
1 'polypeptide(L)' 'TESILMSLPPAVAWSYRYEAAPGTPEQALLDDYLVPRDWLAS' A
#
# COMPACT_ATOMS: atom_id res chain seq x y z
N THR A 1 -19.48 -12.94 15.36
CA THR A 1 -18.17 -13.46 14.92
C THR A 1 -17.87 -13.16 13.45
N GLU A 2 -18.87 -12.80 12.65
CA GLU A 2 -18.68 -12.48 11.22
C GLU A 2 -18.08 -11.09 10.95
N SER A 3 -18.19 -10.13 11.88
CA SER A 3 -17.65 -8.77 11.70
C SER A 3 -16.13 -8.70 11.49
N ILE A 4 -15.38 -9.73 11.91
CA ILE A 4 -13.92 -9.78 11.77
C ILE A 4 -13.49 -10.00 10.32
N LEU A 5 -14.27 -10.73 9.53
CA LEU A 5 -13.89 -11.13 8.15
C LEU A 5 -14.51 -10.24 7.06
N MET A 6 -15.44 -9.34 7.42
CA MET A 6 -16.16 -8.53 6.44
C MET A 6 -15.31 -7.49 5.72
N SER A 7 -14.15 -7.11 6.29
CA SER A 7 -13.24 -6.13 5.68
C SER A 7 -12.19 -6.75 4.77
N LEU A 8 -12.09 -8.08 4.70
CA LEU A 8 -11.08 -8.74 3.89
C LEU A 8 -11.44 -8.66 2.41
N PRO A 9 -10.50 -8.30 1.53
CA PRO A 9 -10.72 -8.35 0.09
C PRO A 9 -10.92 -9.81 -0.37
N PRO A 10 -11.67 -10.04 -1.47
CA PRO A 10 -11.93 -11.39 -1.97
C PRO A 10 -10.69 -12.08 -2.55
N ALA A 11 -9.65 -11.32 -2.88
CA ALA A 11 -8.36 -11.83 -3.38
C ALA A 11 -7.22 -10.93 -2.91
N VAL A 12 -6.07 -11.54 -2.66
CA VAL A 12 -4.81 -10.87 -2.26
C VAL A 12 -3.64 -11.74 -2.73
N ALA A 13 -2.51 -11.12 -3.03
CA ALA A 13 -1.30 -11.80 -3.50
C ALA A 13 -0.11 -11.45 -2.61
N TRP A 14 0.78 -12.43 -2.41
CA TRP A 14 2.06 -12.26 -1.73
C TRP A 14 3.19 -12.73 -2.62
N SER A 15 4.30 -12.00 -2.56
CA SER A 15 5.53 -12.28 -3.28
C SER A 15 6.71 -12.24 -2.33
N TYR A 16 7.69 -13.11 -2.57
CA TYR A 16 8.90 -13.15 -1.75
C TYR A 16 9.85 -12.02 -2.17
N ARG A 17 10.26 -11.19 -1.20
CA ARG A 17 11.21 -10.08 -1.41
C ARG A 17 10.90 -9.21 -2.64
N TYR A 18 9.66 -8.79 -2.78
CA TYR A 18 9.30 -7.85 -3.82
C TYR A 18 9.96 -6.49 -3.58
N GLU A 19 10.60 -5.97 -4.63
CA GLU A 19 11.20 -4.64 -4.67
C GLU A 19 10.57 -3.90 -5.85
N ALA A 20 10.06 -2.69 -5.61
CA ALA A 20 9.49 -1.86 -6.67
C ALA A 20 10.61 -1.35 -7.59
N ALA A 21 10.34 -1.30 -8.90
CA ALA A 21 11.34 -0.86 -9.86
C ALA A 21 11.61 0.65 -9.75
N PRO A 22 12.85 1.10 -9.99
CA PRO A 22 13.18 2.52 -9.88
C PRO A 22 12.37 3.42 -10.81
N GLY A 23 11.83 4.52 -10.29
CA GLY A 23 11.12 5.54 -11.04
C GLY A 23 9.71 5.15 -11.50
N THR A 24 9.14 4.07 -10.96
CA THR A 24 7.76 3.67 -11.27
C THR A 24 6.75 4.21 -10.26
N PRO A 25 5.45 4.26 -10.60
CA PRO A 25 4.40 4.63 -9.66
C PRO A 25 4.35 3.74 -8.41
N GLU A 26 4.72 2.46 -8.53
CA GLU A 26 4.80 1.52 -7.40
C GLU A 26 5.87 1.96 -6.40
N GLN A 27 7.02 2.44 -6.87
CA GLN A 27 8.03 3.00 -5.97
C GLN A 27 7.51 4.28 -5.32
N ALA A 28 6.93 5.20 -6.10
CA ALA A 28 6.39 6.45 -5.57
C ALA A 28 5.31 6.20 -4.51
N LEU A 29 4.44 5.21 -4.70
CA LEU A 29 3.44 4.80 -3.70
C LEU A 29 4.10 4.48 -2.34
N LEU A 30 5.18 3.69 -2.35
CA LEU A 30 5.90 3.31 -1.14
C LEU A 30 6.62 4.51 -0.49
N ASP A 31 7.30 5.32 -1.31
CA ASP A 31 8.20 6.38 -0.82
C ASP A 31 7.44 7.67 -0.43
N ASP A 32 6.41 8.06 -1.19
CA ASP A 32 5.78 9.38 -1.09
C ASP A 32 4.38 9.36 -0.46
N TYR A 33 3.65 8.24 -0.56
CA TYR A 33 2.23 8.16 -0.17
C TYR A 33 2.00 7.30 1.08
N LEU A 34 2.73 6.20 1.24
CA LEU A 34 2.63 5.31 2.40
C LEU A 34 3.56 5.71 3.56
N VAL A 35 3.87 7.01 3.65
CA VAL A 35 4.60 7.64 4.75
C VAL A 35 3.73 8.72 5.41
N PRO A 36 3.85 8.96 6.73
CA PRO A 36 3.15 10.05 7.38
C PRO A 36 3.55 11.39 6.75
N ARG A 37 2.56 12.15 6.28
CA ARG A 37 2.78 13.47 5.70
C ARG A 37 1.57 14.37 5.91
N ASP A 38 1.84 15.66 5.94
CA ASP A 38 0.80 16.68 5.90
C ASP A 38 0.38 16.92 4.45
N TRP A 39 -0.88 16.64 4.15
CA TRP A 39 -1.45 16.78 2.82
C TRP A 39 -1.99 18.19 2.55
N LEU A 40 -2.28 18.96 3.61
CA LEU A 40 -2.91 20.28 3.55
C LEU A 40 -1.95 21.41 3.93
N ALA A 41 -0.66 21.11 4.15
CA ALA A 41 0.41 22.10 4.25
C ALA A 41 0.62 22.79 2.89
N SER A 42 -0.35 23.62 2.52
CA SER A 42 -0.34 24.55 1.39
C SER A 42 -0.42 25.97 1.94
#